data_AF-A0A957BWE2-F1
#
_entry.id   AF-A0A957BWE2-F1
#
_cell.length_a   1.000
_cell.length_b   1.000
_cell.length_c   1.000
_cell.angle_alpha   90.00
_cell.angle_beta   90.00
_cell.angle_gamma   90.00
#
_symmetry.space_group_name_H-M   'P 1'
#
loop_
_entity.id
_entity.type
_entity.pdbx_description
1 polymer ?
#
loop_
_entity_poly.entity_id
_entity_poly.type
_entity_poly.pdbx_seq_one_letter_code
_entity_poly.pdbx_strand_id
1 'polypeptide(L)'
;IDHLIIWNEPNLAFEWGYRPVDPEGYVSLLRVAYEAAHRANPQVIILSAPLAPTLEPPGSPNGLNDLLYFEAMYEAGLADVSDAIAIHTYGFTTPPDAAPGVDALNFRRVELLRDVMERFGDVDKPVYITETGWNDHPRWASAVTPSQRIAYTLEALRYAESQSDWLQSVCLWVMRFPAPTRSYPDGFTLVTPDFQPRPIYDAVQAFARGWSPGGALWLPPPTAR
;
A
#
# COMPACT_ATOMS: atom_id res chain seq x y z
N ILE A 1 -0.94 13.10 16.70
CA ILE A 1 -1.10 11.82 15.97
C ILE A 1 -2.57 11.72 15.77
N ASP A 2 -3.00 11.90 14.53
CA ASP A 2 -4.41 12.16 14.24
C ASP A 2 -5.04 10.98 13.51
N HIS A 3 -4.21 10.07 13.00
CA HIS A 3 -4.62 8.82 12.35
C HIS A 3 -3.89 7.65 13.00
N LEU A 4 -4.60 6.55 13.21
CA LEU A 4 -4.06 5.29 13.71
C LEU A 4 -4.47 4.16 12.79
N ILE A 5 -3.50 3.37 12.32
CA ILE A 5 -3.75 2.10 11.62
C ILE A 5 -3.63 1.00 12.68
N ILE A 6 -4.66 0.18 12.81
CA ILE A 6 -4.66 -0.89 13.80
C ILE A 6 -4.24 -2.19 13.12
N TRP A 7 -3.06 -2.70 13.51
CA TRP A 7 -2.42 -3.89 12.95
C TRP A 7 -1.80 -3.71 11.55
N ASN A 8 -1.14 -4.75 11.05
CA ASN A 8 -0.57 -4.84 9.71
C ASN A 8 -0.84 -6.24 9.13
N GLU A 9 -1.45 -6.31 7.94
CA GLU A 9 -1.58 -7.53 7.12
C GLU A 9 -2.08 -8.79 7.86
N PRO A 10 -3.19 -8.73 8.63
CA PRO A 10 -3.68 -9.86 9.42
C PRO A 10 -4.16 -11.05 8.57
N ASN A 11 -4.25 -10.87 7.24
CA ASN A 11 -4.54 -11.94 6.28
C ASN A 11 -3.32 -12.81 5.95
N LEU A 12 -2.14 -12.53 6.50
CA LEU A 12 -0.98 -13.43 6.48
C LEU A 12 -0.80 -14.10 7.83
N ALA A 13 -0.62 -15.43 7.84
CA ALA A 13 -0.50 -16.19 9.08
C ALA A 13 0.69 -15.72 9.94
N PHE A 14 1.82 -15.34 9.33
CA PHE A 14 2.99 -14.87 10.07
C PHE A 14 2.78 -13.50 10.72
N GLU A 15 1.99 -12.62 10.10
CA GLU A 15 1.56 -11.33 10.66
C GLU A 15 0.43 -11.48 11.68
N TRP A 16 -0.18 -12.68 11.75
CA TRP A 16 -1.21 -13.03 12.73
C TRP A 16 -0.70 -13.98 13.83
N GLY A 17 0.61 -13.95 14.09
CA GLY A 17 1.24 -14.73 15.17
C GLY A 17 1.36 -16.22 14.86
N TYR A 18 1.52 -16.58 13.58
CA TYR A 18 1.60 -17.95 13.06
C TYR A 18 0.37 -18.81 13.40
N ARG A 19 -0.81 -18.20 13.37
CA ARG A 19 -2.11 -18.85 13.56
C ARG A 19 -2.91 -18.85 12.26
N PRO A 20 -3.94 -19.71 12.14
CA PRO A 20 -4.95 -19.53 11.10
C PRO A 20 -5.47 -18.09 11.12
N VAL A 21 -5.56 -17.48 9.94
CA VAL A 21 -6.05 -16.11 9.80
C VAL A 21 -7.53 -16.04 10.11
N ASP A 22 -7.96 -14.94 10.72
CA ASP A 22 -9.28 -14.81 11.35
C ASP A 22 -9.84 -13.39 11.12
N PRO A 23 -10.58 -13.15 10.01
CA PRO A 23 -11.18 -11.85 9.70
C PRO A 23 -12.09 -11.32 10.82
N GLU A 24 -12.96 -12.17 11.36
CA GLU A 24 -13.90 -11.83 12.43
C GLU A 24 -13.17 -11.51 13.74
N GLY A 25 -12.12 -12.27 14.05
CA GLY A 25 -11.23 -12.02 15.19
C GLY A 25 -10.48 -10.70 15.06
N TYR A 26 -10.02 -10.36 13.85
CA TYR A 26 -9.42 -9.04 13.59
C TYR A 26 -10.43 -7.91 13.79
N VAL A 27 -11.66 -8.02 13.26
CA VAL A 27 -12.71 -6.99 13.46
C VAL A 27 -13.10 -6.84 14.94
N SER A 28 -13.11 -7.95 15.69
CA SER A 28 -13.32 -7.92 17.14
C SER A 28 -12.20 -7.16 17.86
N LEU A 29 -10.95 -7.39 17.47
CA LEU A 29 -9.80 -6.62 17.99
C LEU A 29 -9.92 -5.14 17.63
N LEU A 30 -10.23 -4.83 16.38
CA LEU A 30 -10.40 -3.48 15.88
C LEU A 30 -11.48 -2.73 16.66
N ARG A 31 -12.63 -3.36 16.95
CA ARG A 31 -13.71 -2.78 17.75
C ARG A 31 -13.24 -2.31 19.12
N VAL A 32 -12.48 -3.15 19.82
CA VAL A 32 -11.93 -2.80 21.14
C VAL A 32 -10.98 -1.60 21.04
N ALA A 33 -10.11 -1.58 20.03
CA ALA A 33 -9.20 -0.46 19.79
C ALA A 33 -9.94 0.83 19.41
N TYR A 34 -10.93 0.73 18.52
CA TYR A 34 -11.76 1.83 18.04
C TYR A 34 -12.46 2.54 19.20
N GLU A 35 -13.15 1.79 20.06
CA GLU A 35 -13.84 2.36 21.22
C GLU A 35 -12.88 2.97 22.23
N ALA A 36 -11.75 2.31 22.50
CA ALA A 36 -10.76 2.82 23.45
C ALA A 36 -10.10 4.12 22.96
N ALA A 37 -9.75 4.17 21.66
CA ALA A 37 -9.15 5.34 21.05
C ALA A 37 -10.11 6.54 21.05
N HIS A 38 -11.37 6.33 20.65
CA HIS A 38 -12.38 7.39 20.64
C HIS A 38 -12.77 7.89 22.04
N ARG A 39 -12.74 7.03 23.06
CA ARG A 39 -12.88 7.47 24.46
C ARG A 39 -11.76 8.40 24.91
N ALA A 40 -10.53 8.16 24.44
CA ALA A 40 -9.37 8.97 24.79
C ALA A 40 -9.27 10.26 23.95
N ASN A 41 -9.58 10.16 22.65
CA ASN A 41 -9.60 11.28 21.71
C ASN A 41 -10.73 11.07 20.69
N PRO A 42 -11.86 11.77 20.82
CA PRO A 42 -12.98 11.65 19.88
C PRO A 42 -12.70 12.15 18.45
N GLN A 43 -11.54 12.78 18.19
CA GLN A 43 -11.15 13.30 16.88
C GLN A 43 -10.11 12.43 16.16
N VAL A 44 -9.68 11.33 16.77
CA VAL A 44 -8.71 10.42 16.13
C VAL A 44 -9.41 9.65 15.01
N ILE A 45 -8.74 9.51 13.87
CA ILE A 45 -9.22 8.69 12.75
C ILE A 45 -8.62 7.29 12.87
N ILE A 46 -9.47 6.27 12.92
CA ILE A 46 -9.07 4.87 13.00
C ILE A 46 -9.20 4.22 11.62
N LEU A 47 -8.07 3.72 11.12
CA LEU A 47 -7.99 2.94 9.89
C LEU A 47 -7.95 1.44 10.24
N SER A 48 -8.66 0.66 9.43
CA SER A 48 -8.48 -0.80 9.42
C SER A 48 -7.05 -1.18 9.04
N ALA A 49 -6.62 -2.38 9.39
CA ALA A 49 -5.38 -2.95 8.91
C ALA A 49 -5.43 -3.01 7.38
N PRO A 50 -4.38 -2.56 6.69
CA PRO A 50 -4.20 -2.91 5.30
C PRO A 50 -3.93 -4.42 5.19
N LEU A 51 -4.45 -5.04 4.14
CA LEU A 51 -4.25 -6.45 3.85
C LEU A 51 -3.09 -6.62 2.86
N ALA A 52 -2.31 -7.67 3.03
CA ALA A 52 -1.28 -8.03 2.08
C ALA A 52 -1.91 -8.47 0.76
N PRO A 53 -1.48 -7.95 -0.41
CA PRO A 53 -1.94 -8.46 -1.69
C PRO A 53 -1.50 -9.92 -1.86
N THR A 54 -2.46 -10.84 -1.84
CA THR A 54 -2.18 -12.27 -1.95
C THR A 54 -3.35 -13.01 -2.60
N LEU A 55 -3.04 -14.16 -3.20
CA LEU A 55 -4.02 -15.06 -3.81
C LEU A 55 -4.17 -16.37 -3.01
N GLU A 56 -3.73 -16.39 -1.75
CA GLU A 56 -3.83 -17.58 -0.89
C GLU A 56 -5.30 -18.07 -0.81
N PRO A 57 -5.58 -19.34 -1.16
CA PRO A 57 -6.95 -19.84 -1.16
C PRO A 57 -7.46 -20.08 0.27
N PRO A 58 -8.80 -20.17 0.46
CA PRO A 58 -9.38 -20.61 1.71
C PRO A 58 -8.76 -21.92 2.23
N GLY A 59 -8.41 -21.94 3.51
CA GLY A 59 -7.74 -23.08 4.16
C GLY A 59 -6.23 -23.13 3.95
N SER A 60 -5.61 -22.17 3.25
CA SER A 60 -4.16 -22.07 3.17
C SER A 60 -3.54 -21.83 4.56
N PRO A 61 -2.44 -22.52 4.91
CA PRO A 61 -1.73 -22.26 6.16
C PRO A 61 -0.96 -20.92 6.17
N ASN A 62 -0.79 -20.28 5.00
CA ASN A 62 0.02 -19.06 4.88
C ASN A 62 -0.80 -17.78 5.00
N GLY A 63 -2.11 -17.84 4.74
CA GLY A 63 -2.95 -16.66 4.73
C GLY A 63 -4.28 -16.87 4.01
N LEU A 64 -4.91 -15.76 3.64
CA LEU A 64 -6.14 -15.71 2.85
C LEU A 64 -6.06 -14.56 1.84
N ASN A 65 -6.61 -14.80 0.65
CA ASN A 65 -6.82 -13.80 -0.38
C ASN A 65 -7.41 -12.51 0.22
N ASP A 66 -6.77 -11.39 -0.09
CA ASP A 66 -7.14 -10.07 0.43
C ASP A 66 -8.61 -9.71 0.17
N LEU A 67 -9.16 -9.99 -1.01
CA LEU A 67 -10.57 -9.72 -1.31
C LEU A 67 -11.52 -10.56 -0.46
N LEU A 68 -11.21 -11.84 -0.25
CA LEU A 68 -12.03 -12.73 0.57
C LEU A 68 -11.97 -12.34 2.05
N TYR A 69 -10.77 -12.02 2.54
CA TYR A 69 -10.57 -11.57 3.91
C TYR A 69 -11.27 -10.23 4.14
N PHE A 70 -11.20 -9.29 3.19
CA PHE A 70 -11.83 -7.97 3.29
C PHE A 70 -13.36 -8.05 3.26
N GLU A 71 -13.92 -8.90 2.40
CA GLU A 71 -15.37 -9.16 2.38
C GLU A 71 -15.84 -9.74 3.72
N ALA A 72 -15.12 -10.72 4.27
CA ALA A 72 -15.43 -11.28 5.60
C ALA A 72 -15.30 -10.24 6.74
N MET A 73 -14.35 -9.29 6.65
CA MET A 73 -14.27 -8.17 7.59
C MET A 73 -15.54 -7.31 7.53
N TYR A 74 -16.04 -7.00 6.34
CA TYR A 74 -17.28 -6.24 6.17
C TYR A 74 -18.50 -6.99 6.71
N GLU A 75 -18.62 -8.29 6.44
CA GLU A 75 -19.66 -9.15 7.02
C GLU A 75 -19.61 -9.17 8.56
N ALA A 76 -18.42 -9.07 9.14
CA ALA A 76 -18.20 -8.98 10.58
C ALA A 76 -18.44 -7.58 11.19
N GLY A 77 -18.82 -6.59 10.38
CA GLY A 77 -19.14 -5.23 10.83
C GLY A 77 -17.95 -4.28 10.84
N LEU A 78 -16.98 -4.43 9.93
CA LEU A 78 -15.89 -3.47 9.72
C LEU A 78 -16.40 -2.03 9.52
N ALA A 79 -17.53 -1.88 8.83
CA ALA A 79 -18.14 -0.59 8.56
C ALA A 79 -18.43 0.21 9.85
N ASP A 80 -18.68 -0.45 10.96
CA ASP A 80 -19.04 0.21 12.23
C ASP A 80 -17.83 0.52 13.13
N VAL A 81 -16.62 0.09 12.75
CA VAL A 81 -15.42 0.15 13.61
C VAL A 81 -14.18 0.68 12.90
N SER A 82 -14.40 1.47 11.86
CA SER A 82 -13.35 2.16 11.12
C SER A 82 -13.91 3.49 10.62
N ASP A 83 -13.09 4.54 10.67
CA ASP A 83 -13.43 5.85 10.10
C ASP A 83 -12.90 5.98 8.67
N ALA A 84 -11.91 5.16 8.33
CA ALA A 84 -11.23 5.12 7.04
C ALA A 84 -10.66 3.72 6.79
N ILE A 85 -10.32 3.42 5.54
CA ILE A 85 -9.77 2.11 5.15
C ILE A 85 -8.30 2.28 4.73
N ALA A 86 -7.39 1.51 5.33
CA ALA A 86 -6.03 1.36 4.83
C ALA A 86 -5.96 0.18 3.86
N ILE A 87 -5.18 0.33 2.79
CA ILE A 87 -4.96 -0.69 1.76
C ILE A 87 -3.48 -0.76 1.41
N HIS A 88 -2.96 -1.97 1.19
CA HIS A 88 -1.72 -2.17 0.45
C HIS A 88 -2.05 -2.61 -0.97
N THR A 89 -1.40 -2.01 -1.96
CA THR A 89 -1.39 -2.54 -3.33
C THR A 89 0.01 -2.46 -3.90
N TYR A 90 0.45 -3.48 -4.62
CA TYR A 90 1.77 -3.48 -5.25
C TYR A 90 1.62 -3.75 -6.74
N GLY A 91 2.43 -3.09 -7.56
CA GLY A 91 2.37 -3.26 -9.00
C GLY A 91 3.10 -4.49 -9.53
N PHE A 92 3.99 -5.08 -8.72
CA PHE A 92 4.82 -6.23 -9.08
C PHE A 92 5.51 -6.03 -10.44
N THR A 93 5.21 -6.85 -11.45
CA THR A 93 5.77 -6.78 -12.80
C THR A 93 4.85 -6.07 -13.81
N THR A 94 3.68 -5.61 -13.37
CA THR A 94 2.64 -5.05 -14.22
C THR A 94 2.70 -3.52 -14.26
N PRO A 95 2.34 -2.89 -15.40
CA PRO A 95 2.19 -1.44 -15.45
C PRO A 95 0.98 -0.98 -14.61
N PRO A 96 0.95 0.28 -14.15
CA PRO A 96 -0.09 0.78 -13.26
C PRO A 96 -1.46 0.93 -13.94
N ASP A 97 -1.55 0.92 -15.27
CA ASP A 97 -2.81 0.97 -16.02
C ASP A 97 -3.42 -0.42 -16.28
N ALA A 98 -2.68 -1.50 -15.98
CA ALA A 98 -3.15 -2.86 -16.14
C ALA A 98 -4.46 -3.08 -15.37
N ALA A 99 -5.47 -3.60 -16.05
CA ALA A 99 -6.78 -3.84 -15.45
C ALA A 99 -6.67 -4.73 -14.20
N PRO A 100 -7.43 -4.42 -13.13
CA PRO A 100 -7.49 -5.29 -11.98
C PRO A 100 -8.16 -6.63 -12.33
N GLY A 101 -7.77 -7.69 -11.64
CA GLY A 101 -8.37 -9.02 -11.76
C GLY A 101 -8.41 -9.70 -10.41
N VAL A 102 -9.46 -10.49 -10.16
CA VAL A 102 -9.64 -11.22 -8.88
C VAL A 102 -8.51 -12.23 -8.64
N ASP A 103 -7.96 -12.76 -9.73
CA ASP A 103 -6.87 -13.73 -9.83
C ASP A 103 -5.51 -13.08 -10.20
N ALA A 104 -5.43 -11.75 -10.16
CA ALA A 104 -4.22 -11.00 -10.48
C ALA A 104 -3.84 -10.04 -9.34
N LEU A 105 -2.53 -9.95 -9.09
CA LEU A 105 -1.95 -8.95 -8.19
C LEU A 105 -1.39 -7.81 -9.03
N ASN A 106 -1.95 -6.61 -8.86
CA ASN A 106 -1.47 -5.39 -9.50
C ASN A 106 -1.90 -4.16 -8.69
N PHE A 107 -1.40 -2.99 -9.10
CA PHE A 107 -1.67 -1.72 -8.44
C PHE A 107 -3.16 -1.37 -8.40
N ARG A 108 -3.88 -1.61 -9.52
CA ARG A 108 -5.29 -1.28 -9.66
C ARG A 108 -6.23 -2.22 -8.91
N ARG A 109 -5.72 -3.26 -8.24
CA ARG A 109 -6.51 -4.14 -7.35
C ARG A 109 -7.23 -3.36 -6.23
N VAL A 110 -6.78 -2.13 -5.93
CA VAL A 110 -7.50 -1.18 -5.07
C VAL A 110 -8.95 -0.94 -5.53
N GLU A 111 -9.22 -0.99 -6.84
CA GLU A 111 -10.57 -0.86 -7.40
C GLU A 111 -11.48 -2.02 -6.96
N LEU A 112 -10.96 -3.25 -6.90
CA LEU A 112 -11.75 -4.40 -6.46
C LEU A 112 -12.06 -4.33 -4.95
N LEU A 113 -11.13 -3.80 -4.15
CA LEU A 113 -11.38 -3.52 -2.74
C LEU A 113 -12.42 -2.41 -2.60
N ARG A 114 -12.36 -1.37 -3.44
CA ARG A 114 -13.38 -0.32 -3.49
C ARG A 114 -14.76 -0.87 -3.87
N ASP A 115 -14.84 -1.79 -4.84
CA ASP A 115 -16.08 -2.49 -5.21
C ASP A 115 -16.66 -3.27 -4.02
N VAL A 116 -15.82 -3.83 -3.14
CA VAL A 116 -16.29 -4.47 -1.89
C VAL A 116 -16.94 -3.41 -1.00
N MET A 117 -16.28 -2.26 -0.76
CA MET A 117 -16.87 -1.18 0.04
C MET A 117 -18.24 -0.74 -0.52
N GLU A 118 -18.35 -0.63 -1.85
CA GLU A 118 -19.60 -0.27 -2.54
C GLU A 118 -20.72 -1.28 -2.31
N ARG A 119 -20.43 -2.59 -2.37
CA ARG A 119 -21.42 -3.65 -2.10
C ARG A 119 -21.96 -3.59 -0.67
N PHE A 120 -21.16 -3.13 0.28
CA PHE A 120 -21.55 -2.95 1.68
C PHE A 120 -22.05 -1.53 2.00
N GLY A 121 -22.13 -0.63 1.01
CA GLY A 121 -22.62 0.74 1.18
C GLY A 121 -21.64 1.67 1.92
N ASP A 122 -20.38 1.28 2.11
CA ASP A 122 -19.36 2.03 2.85
C ASP A 122 -18.57 2.99 1.93
N VAL A 123 -19.28 3.71 1.06
CA VAL A 123 -18.67 4.51 -0.02
C VAL A 123 -18.14 5.85 0.44
N ASP A 124 -18.68 6.38 1.54
CA ASP A 124 -18.33 7.71 2.04
C ASP A 124 -16.99 7.74 2.79
N LYS A 125 -16.48 6.56 3.17
CA LYS A 125 -15.20 6.49 3.88
C LYS A 125 -14.01 6.69 2.95
N PRO A 126 -13.04 7.52 3.37
CA PRO A 126 -11.80 7.69 2.63
C PRO A 126 -10.92 6.44 2.68
N VAL A 127 -10.21 6.22 1.59
CA VAL A 127 -9.21 5.16 1.43
C VAL A 127 -7.81 5.76 1.47
N TYR A 128 -6.90 5.05 2.13
CA TYR A 128 -5.49 5.36 2.21
C TYR A 128 -4.70 4.16 1.70
N ILE A 129 -3.97 4.32 0.60
CA ILE A 129 -2.97 3.32 0.20
C ILE A 129 -1.75 3.54 1.10
N THR A 130 -1.57 2.70 2.11
CA THR A 130 -0.53 2.86 3.14
C THR A 130 0.80 2.23 2.76
N GLU A 131 0.79 1.33 1.78
CA GLU A 131 1.98 0.84 1.09
C GLU A 131 1.68 0.57 -0.38
N THR A 132 2.58 1.05 -1.24
CA THR A 132 2.63 0.65 -2.64
C THR A 132 4.02 0.80 -3.23
N GLY A 133 4.23 0.18 -4.38
CA GLY A 133 5.40 0.45 -5.20
C GLY A 133 5.73 -0.66 -6.19
N TRP A 134 6.83 -0.39 -6.89
CA TRP A 134 7.54 -1.33 -7.73
C TRP A 134 8.97 -1.50 -7.20
N ASN A 135 9.52 -2.67 -7.41
CA ASN A 135 10.87 -3.01 -7.00
C ASN A 135 11.77 -3.14 -8.23
N ASP A 136 13.02 -2.69 -8.13
CA ASP A 136 14.01 -2.76 -9.22
C ASP A 136 15.21 -3.66 -8.89
N HIS A 137 15.10 -4.52 -7.88
CA HIS A 137 16.18 -5.39 -7.46
C HIS A 137 16.35 -6.57 -8.44
N PRO A 138 17.52 -6.73 -9.09
CA PRO A 138 17.69 -7.66 -10.20
C PRO A 138 17.60 -9.15 -9.83
N ARG A 139 17.61 -9.48 -8.53
CA ARG A 139 17.48 -10.85 -8.02
C ARG A 139 16.05 -11.22 -7.59
N TRP A 140 15.09 -10.32 -7.75
CA TRP A 140 13.71 -10.59 -7.39
C TRP A 140 12.89 -10.87 -8.64
N ALA A 141 12.18 -12.00 -8.65
CA ALA A 141 11.39 -12.42 -9.80
C ALA A 141 10.26 -11.44 -10.15
N SER A 142 9.79 -10.68 -9.15
CA SER A 142 8.72 -9.69 -9.32
C SER A 142 9.24 -8.26 -9.54
N ALA A 143 10.53 -8.10 -9.87
CA ALA A 143 11.11 -6.79 -10.15
C ALA A 143 10.82 -6.32 -11.58
N VAL A 144 10.81 -5.01 -11.75
CA VAL A 144 10.82 -4.32 -13.04
C VAL A 144 12.19 -3.67 -13.26
N THR A 145 12.44 -3.11 -14.45
CA THR A 145 13.66 -2.33 -14.67
C THR A 145 13.64 -1.02 -13.87
N PRO A 146 14.81 -0.45 -13.50
CA PRO A 146 14.86 0.83 -12.78
C PRO A 146 14.09 1.97 -13.45
N SER A 147 14.11 2.03 -14.79
CA SER A 147 13.34 3.02 -15.55
C SER A 147 11.83 2.76 -15.50
N GLN A 148 11.40 1.49 -15.58
CA GLN A 148 9.99 1.13 -15.41
C GLN A 148 9.51 1.47 -14.00
N ARG A 149 10.30 1.19 -12.96
CA ARG A 149 9.96 1.53 -11.58
C ARG A 149 9.61 3.02 -11.44
N ILE A 150 10.42 3.91 -12.03
CA ILE A 150 10.16 5.35 -12.03
C ILE A 150 8.89 5.67 -12.80
N ALA A 151 8.78 5.23 -14.05
CA ALA A 151 7.64 5.55 -14.91
C ALA A 151 6.31 5.09 -14.30
N TYR A 152 6.26 3.83 -13.84
CA TYR A 152 5.09 3.22 -13.23
C TYR A 152 4.72 3.90 -11.91
N THR A 153 5.70 4.28 -11.08
CA THR A 153 5.40 5.02 -9.84
C THR A 153 4.75 6.38 -10.15
N LEU A 154 5.27 7.13 -11.13
CA LEU A 154 4.71 8.44 -11.49
C LEU A 154 3.31 8.34 -12.13
N GLU A 155 3.08 7.30 -12.93
CA GLU A 155 1.76 7.01 -13.51
C GLU A 155 0.75 6.58 -12.45
N ALA A 156 1.16 5.77 -11.47
CA ALA A 156 0.34 5.38 -10.32
C ALA A 156 -0.06 6.59 -9.47
N LEU A 157 0.85 7.54 -9.26
CA LEU A 157 0.54 8.79 -8.56
C LEU A 157 -0.47 9.65 -9.34
N ARG A 158 -0.32 9.77 -10.67
CA ARG A 158 -1.33 10.45 -11.53
C ARG A 158 -2.69 9.76 -11.50
N TYR A 159 -2.69 8.42 -11.52
CA TYR A 159 -3.91 7.66 -11.33
C TYR A 159 -4.56 8.01 -9.99
N ALA A 160 -3.79 8.02 -8.90
CA ALA A 160 -4.32 8.36 -7.58
C ALA A 160 -4.88 9.80 -7.52
N GLU A 161 -4.22 10.78 -8.14
CA GLU A 161 -4.74 12.15 -8.28
C GLU A 161 -6.09 12.17 -9.01
N SER A 162 -6.30 11.30 -10.01
CA SER A 162 -7.59 11.18 -10.72
C SER A 162 -8.70 10.52 -9.90
N GLN A 163 -8.36 9.91 -8.76
CA GLN A 163 -9.27 9.20 -7.85
C GLN A 163 -9.46 9.97 -6.52
N SER A 164 -9.21 11.28 -6.51
CA SER A 164 -9.21 12.11 -5.31
C SER A 164 -10.55 12.15 -4.54
N ASP A 165 -11.63 11.73 -5.16
CA ASP A 165 -12.96 11.68 -4.54
C ASP A 165 -13.05 10.65 -3.41
N TRP A 166 -12.24 9.58 -3.46
CA TRP A 166 -12.26 8.51 -2.46
C TRP A 166 -10.86 8.10 -1.97
N LEU A 167 -9.82 8.31 -2.77
CA LEU A 167 -8.43 8.00 -2.41
C LEU A 167 -7.71 9.23 -1.87
N GLN A 168 -7.48 9.27 -0.56
CA GLN A 168 -6.92 10.44 0.14
C GLN A 168 -5.41 10.48 0.18
N SER A 169 -4.74 9.33 0.16
CA SER A 169 -3.28 9.27 0.25
C SER A 169 -2.71 8.02 -0.37
N VAL A 170 -1.48 8.14 -0.89
CA VAL A 170 -0.67 7.05 -1.39
C VAL A 170 0.72 7.13 -0.77
N CYS A 171 1.10 6.09 -0.04
CA CYS A 171 2.39 5.97 0.62
C CYS A 171 3.29 5.01 -0.15
N LEU A 172 4.41 5.51 -0.65
CA LEU A 172 5.41 4.69 -1.33
C LEU A 172 6.24 3.91 -0.31
N TRP A 173 6.22 2.59 -0.42
CA TRP A 173 7.14 1.70 0.28
C TRP A 173 8.47 1.67 -0.50
N VAL A 174 9.58 2.17 0.04
CA VAL A 174 9.77 2.80 1.36
C VAL A 174 10.84 3.88 1.27
N MET A 175 10.82 4.87 2.16
CA MET A 175 11.85 5.91 2.18
C MET A 175 13.27 5.33 2.26
N ARG A 176 13.55 4.54 3.32
CA ARG A 176 14.84 3.85 3.54
C ARG A 176 14.70 2.78 4.63
N PHE A 177 15.67 1.87 4.72
CA PHE A 177 15.88 1.01 5.88
C PHE A 177 16.99 1.54 6.81
N PRO A 178 17.06 1.09 8.07
CA PRO A 178 18.17 1.43 8.98
C PRO A 178 19.54 0.93 8.51
N ALA A 179 19.56 -0.19 7.78
CA ALA A 179 20.74 -0.78 7.17
C ALA A 179 20.34 -1.54 5.90
N PRO A 180 21.26 -1.82 4.95
CA PRO A 180 20.96 -2.66 3.80
C PRO A 180 20.50 -4.05 4.25
N THR A 181 19.39 -4.51 3.69
CA THR A 181 18.92 -5.89 3.88
C THR A 181 19.75 -6.89 3.07
N ARG A 182 20.52 -6.39 2.09
CA ARG A 182 21.31 -7.19 1.14
C ARG A 182 20.45 -8.17 0.34
N SER A 183 19.20 -7.80 0.13
CA SER A 183 18.17 -8.59 -0.54
C SER A 183 17.19 -7.68 -1.27
N TYR A 184 16.16 -8.27 -1.88
CA TYR A 184 15.18 -7.53 -2.67
C TYR A 184 14.52 -6.33 -1.97
N PRO A 185 14.31 -6.27 -0.64
CA PRO A 185 13.68 -5.09 -0.02
C PRO A 185 14.46 -3.81 -0.32
N ASP A 186 15.78 -3.88 -0.48
CA ASP A 186 16.60 -2.71 -0.84
C ASP A 186 16.15 -2.07 -2.16
N GLY A 187 15.54 -2.84 -3.07
CA GLY A 187 14.94 -2.39 -4.33
C GLY A 187 13.68 -1.52 -4.18
N PHE A 188 13.11 -1.40 -2.98
CA PHE A 188 11.98 -0.49 -2.70
C PHE A 188 12.41 0.88 -2.18
N THR A 189 13.66 1.02 -1.73
CA THR A 189 14.10 2.26 -1.09
C THR A 189 14.09 3.45 -2.06
N LEU A 190 13.69 4.64 -1.59
CA LEU A 190 13.86 5.90 -2.34
C LEU A 190 15.24 6.51 -2.06
N VAL A 191 15.78 6.26 -0.88
CA VAL A 191 17.04 6.81 -0.39
C VAL A 191 17.89 5.69 0.21
N THR A 192 19.21 5.77 0.05
CA THR A 192 20.13 4.82 0.69
C THR A 192 20.12 4.96 2.22
N PRO A 193 20.66 3.97 2.97
CA PRO A 193 20.80 4.09 4.43
C PRO A 193 21.59 5.34 4.88
N ASP A 194 22.55 5.81 4.06
CA ASP A 194 23.36 7.01 4.30
C ASP A 194 22.74 8.30 3.72
N PHE A 195 21.41 8.32 3.55
CA PHE A 195 20.64 9.46 3.06
C PHE A 195 21.01 9.97 1.66
N GLN A 196 21.56 9.12 0.79
CA GLN A 196 21.79 9.49 -0.60
C GLN A 196 20.53 9.23 -1.44
N PRO A 197 19.98 10.23 -2.14
CA PRO A 197 18.85 10.05 -3.05
C PRO A 197 19.17 9.02 -4.14
N ARG A 198 18.21 8.13 -4.42
CA ARG A 198 18.21 7.31 -5.63
C ARG A 198 17.45 8.05 -6.75
N PRO A 199 17.65 7.72 -8.03
CA PRO A 199 16.96 8.40 -9.14
C PRO A 199 15.43 8.48 -9.00
N ILE A 200 14.80 7.48 -8.38
CA ILE A 200 13.35 7.52 -8.09
C ILE A 200 12.95 8.62 -7.10
N TYR A 201 13.80 8.94 -6.12
CA TYR A 201 13.53 10.03 -5.19
C TYR A 201 13.44 11.36 -5.92
N ASP A 202 14.40 11.64 -6.82
CA ASP A 202 14.42 12.88 -7.58
C ASP A 202 13.23 12.98 -8.53
N ALA A 203 12.83 11.86 -9.14
CA ALA A 203 11.65 11.79 -9.99
C ALA A 203 10.34 12.05 -9.21
N VAL A 204 10.17 11.42 -8.04
CA VAL A 204 9.02 11.63 -7.16
C VAL A 204 9.01 13.05 -6.59
N GLN A 205 10.17 13.61 -6.24
CA GLN A 205 10.29 15.00 -5.80
C GLN A 205 9.88 15.97 -6.92
N ALA A 206 10.36 15.75 -8.15
CA ALA A 206 10.01 16.58 -9.29
C ALA A 206 8.50 16.53 -9.55
N PHE A 207 7.90 15.33 -9.52
CA PHE A 207 6.45 15.15 -9.63
C PHE A 207 5.69 15.93 -8.55
N ALA A 208 6.03 15.72 -7.27
CA ALA A 208 5.36 16.36 -6.14
C ALA A 208 5.50 17.89 -6.14
N ARG A 209 6.56 18.44 -6.76
CA ARG A 209 6.77 19.89 -6.89
C ARG A 209 6.18 20.48 -8.17
N GLY A 210 5.56 19.67 -9.04
CA GLY A 210 5.06 20.11 -10.34
C GLY A 210 6.19 20.55 -11.30
N TRP A 211 7.41 20.04 -11.11
CA TRP A 211 8.53 20.36 -11.97
C TRP A 211 8.38 19.65 -13.31
N SER A 212 8.32 20.42 -14.39
CA SER A 212 8.49 19.85 -15.73
C SER A 212 9.95 19.42 -15.89
N PRO A 213 10.23 18.23 -16.45
CA PRO A 213 11.58 17.93 -16.90
C PRO A 213 11.97 19.00 -17.91
N GLY A 214 12.85 19.92 -17.53
CA GLY A 214 13.56 20.72 -18.52
C GLY A 214 14.18 19.73 -19.51
N GLY A 215 14.16 20.01 -20.82
CA GLY A 215 14.49 19.04 -21.88
C GLY A 215 15.86 18.31 -21.79
N ALA A 216 16.65 18.54 -20.74
CA ALA A 216 17.75 17.69 -20.35
C ALA A 216 17.24 16.46 -19.59
N LEU A 217 17.25 15.31 -20.28
CA LEU A 217 16.92 13.97 -19.73
C LEU A 217 17.91 13.49 -18.64
N TRP A 218 18.95 14.27 -18.32
CA TRP A 218 20.06 13.86 -17.46
C TRP A 218 20.53 15.00 -16.56
N LEU A 219 20.76 14.68 -15.28
CA LEU A 219 21.53 15.57 -14.39
C LEU A 219 22.94 15.77 -14.98
N PRO A 220 23.53 16.97 -14.86
CA PRO A 220 24.93 17.16 -15.21
C PRO A 220 25.80 16.18 -14.39
N PRO A 221 26.85 15.59 -14.99
CA PRO A 221 27.72 14.67 -14.28
C PRO A 221 28.30 15.35 -13.03
N PRO A 222 28.45 14.63 -11.90
CA PRO A 222 29.05 15.20 -10.71
C PRO A 222 30.45 15.71 -11.05
N THR A 223 30.72 16.97 -10.70
CA THR A 223 32.07 17.52 -10.76
C THR A 223 32.93 16.79 -9.75
N ALA A 224 34.07 16.25 -10.20
CA ALA A 224 35.06 15.65 -9.32
C ALA A 224 35.41 16.62 -8.18
N ARG A 225 35.39 16.12 -6.94
CA ARG A 225 35.93 16.83 -5.78
C ARG A 225 37.46 16.73 -5.77
#